data_AF-A0A1Q4A0I0-F1
#
_entry.id   AF-A0A1Q4A0I0-F1
#
_cell.length_a   1.000
_cell.length_b   1.000
_cell.length_c   1.000
_cell.angle_alpha   90.00
_cell.angle_beta   90.00
_cell.angle_gamma   90.00
#
_symmetry.space_group_name_H-M   'P 1'
#
loop_
_entity.id
_entity.type
_entity.pdbx_description
1 polymer ?
#
loop_
_entity_poly.entity_id
_entity_poly.type
_entity_poly.pdbx_seq_one_letter_code
_entity_poly.pdbx_strand_id
1 'polypeptide(L)'
;MLGAKSLPTLLRPLSSHVEILSGVDTCKYALGKLRTQAETRAKLGSSAPAMSADALHPLVWDAASGRWGAGHYSDAVQRAATFLNANVQDLTGRRDVSDSELMREAFSLSDPAPAKPRLWWPGDSADLTVKSMRVGILNMAQGVFSAIRNPATHSTDDMERQEALEQLATLSILARWIDRCELVRAES
;
A
#
# COMPACT_ATOMS: atom_id res chain seq x y z
N MET A 1 23.07 18.93 -33.02
CA MET A 1 21.94 19.50 -32.25
C MET A 1 21.11 20.32 -33.25
N LEU A 2 19.84 20.11 -33.56
CA LEU A 2 18.76 19.30 -33.01
C LEU A 2 17.99 18.66 -34.18
N GLY A 3 17.87 17.34 -34.20
CA GLY A 3 17.09 16.57 -35.19
C GLY A 3 15.72 16.17 -34.65
N ALA A 4 14.99 17.11 -34.03
CA ALA A 4 13.64 16.85 -33.58
C ALA A 4 12.68 16.93 -34.78
N LYS A 5 12.05 15.79 -35.14
CA LYS A 5 11.10 15.70 -36.26
C LYS A 5 9.75 16.40 -36.01
N SER A 6 9.52 16.90 -34.80
CA SER A 6 8.28 17.56 -34.39
C SER A 6 8.57 18.77 -33.49
N LEU A 7 7.64 19.75 -33.53
CA LEU A 7 7.70 20.92 -32.67
C LEU A 7 7.58 20.48 -31.19
N PRO A 8 8.46 20.94 -30.28
CA PRO A 8 8.30 20.69 -28.86
C PRO A 8 6.97 21.21 -28.32
N THR A 9 6.36 20.51 -27.35
CA THR A 9 5.07 20.85 -26.72
C THR A 9 5.02 22.27 -26.12
N LEU A 10 6.18 22.85 -25.81
CA LEU A 10 6.32 24.20 -25.25
C LEU A 10 6.25 25.31 -26.31
N LEU A 11 6.31 24.96 -27.60
CA LEU A 11 6.20 25.91 -28.71
C LEU A 11 4.82 25.77 -29.32
N ARG A 12 4.12 26.90 -29.52
CA ARG A 12 2.78 26.90 -30.10
C ARG A 12 2.85 27.21 -31.60
N PRO A 13 2.49 26.27 -32.49
CA PRO A 13 2.42 26.54 -33.91
C PRO A 13 1.22 27.46 -34.21
N LEU A 14 1.47 28.50 -35.01
CA LEU A 14 0.45 29.35 -35.63
C LEU A 14 0.51 29.15 -37.15
N SER A 15 -0.47 29.68 -37.88
CA SER A 15 -0.67 29.42 -39.32
C SER A 15 0.53 29.75 -40.21
N SER A 16 1.39 30.69 -39.82
CA SER A 16 2.56 31.12 -40.60
C SER A 16 3.87 31.20 -39.80
N HIS A 17 3.81 31.09 -38.46
CA HIS A 17 4.96 31.28 -37.57
C HIS A 17 4.79 30.43 -36.31
N VAL A 18 5.83 30.37 -35.47
CA VAL A 18 5.80 29.69 -34.17
C VAL A 18 5.85 30.72 -33.07
N GLU A 19 4.93 30.63 -32.09
CA GLU A 19 4.99 31.44 -30.88
C GLU A 19 5.96 30.81 -29.88
N ILE A 20 6.96 31.60 -29.46
CA ILE A 20 8.06 31.15 -28.60
C ILE A 20 7.95 31.73 -27.18
N LEU A 21 7.32 32.89 -27.02
CA LEU A 21 7.30 33.63 -25.75
C LEU A 21 6.61 32.85 -24.63
N SER A 22 5.48 32.21 -24.91
CA SER A 22 4.74 31.36 -23.95
C SER A 22 5.60 30.19 -23.44
N GLY A 23 6.38 29.57 -24.32
CA GLY A 23 7.35 28.53 -23.95
C GLY A 23 8.49 29.08 -23.09
N VAL A 24 9.05 30.23 -23.45
CA VAL A 24 10.10 30.91 -22.67
C VAL A 24 9.62 31.26 -21.27
N ASP A 25 8.41 31.79 -21.13
CA ASP A 25 7.84 32.16 -19.84
C ASP A 25 7.55 30.93 -18.98
N THR A 26 7.06 29.85 -19.58
CA THR A 26 6.90 28.55 -18.91
C THR A 26 8.24 28.01 -18.40
N CYS A 27 9.29 28.08 -19.21
CA CYS A 27 10.64 27.68 -18.80
C CYS A 27 11.18 28.56 -17.67
N LYS A 28 11.00 29.88 -17.73
CA LYS A 28 11.41 30.82 -16.66
C LYS A 28 10.68 30.52 -15.36
N TYR A 29 9.37 30.25 -15.41
CA TYR A 29 8.58 29.87 -14.26
C TYR A 29 9.08 28.56 -13.63
N ALA A 30 9.27 27.52 -14.45
CA ALA A 30 9.80 26.23 -14.00
C ALA A 30 11.20 26.37 -13.37
N LEU A 31 12.09 27.15 -14.01
CA LEU A 31 13.43 27.42 -13.48
C LEU A 31 13.38 28.18 -12.15
N GLY A 32 12.48 29.17 -12.04
CA GLY A 32 12.22 29.88 -10.79
C GLY A 32 11.77 28.91 -9.70
N LYS A 33 10.80 28.04 -9.98
CA LYS A 33 10.33 27.00 -9.07
C LYS A 33 11.45 26.07 -8.62
N LEU A 34 12.27 25.57 -9.54
CA LEU A 34 13.40 24.69 -9.21
C LEU A 34 14.44 25.39 -8.32
N ARG A 35 14.76 26.66 -8.62
CA ARG A 35 15.69 27.46 -7.81
C ARG A 35 15.19 27.69 -6.39
N THR A 36 13.89 27.97 -6.24
CA THR A 36 13.29 28.20 -4.93
C THR A 36 12.85 26.91 -4.24
N GLN A 37 12.86 25.75 -4.91
CA GLN A 37 12.37 24.49 -4.37
C GLN A 37 13.17 24.05 -3.14
N ALA A 38 14.50 24.14 -3.21
CA ALA A 38 15.37 23.81 -2.09
C ALA A 38 15.14 24.74 -0.89
N GLU A 39 15.03 26.05 -1.15
CA GLU A 39 14.78 27.06 -0.11
C GLU A 39 13.37 26.93 0.50
N THR A 40 12.37 26.67 -0.33
CA THR A 40 10.99 26.41 0.09
C THR A 40 10.91 25.15 0.94
N ARG A 41 11.59 24.08 0.53
CA ARG A 41 11.68 22.84 1.32
C ARG A 41 12.43 23.06 2.63
N ALA A 42 13.47 23.89 2.64
CA ALA A 42 14.23 24.20 3.84
C ALA A 42 13.46 25.09 4.83
N LYS A 43 12.67 26.04 4.35
CA LYS A 43 11.95 27.03 5.19
C LYS A 43 10.51 26.62 5.54
N LEU A 44 9.85 25.91 4.64
CA LEU A 44 8.41 25.56 4.73
C LEU A 44 8.17 24.06 4.60
N GLY A 45 9.19 23.27 4.23
CA GLY A 45 9.08 21.83 4.18
C GLY A 45 9.16 21.22 5.59
N SER A 46 8.50 20.07 5.75
CA SER A 46 8.66 19.28 6.96
C SER A 46 10.08 18.70 7.02
N SER A 47 10.69 18.70 8.21
CA SER A 47 11.89 17.93 8.51
C SER A 47 11.60 16.45 8.76
N ALA A 48 10.32 16.06 8.80
CA ALA A 48 9.93 14.67 8.96
C ALA A 48 10.39 13.82 7.76
N PRO A 49 10.74 12.55 7.99
CA PRO A 49 11.05 11.63 6.91
C PRO A 49 9.83 11.47 5.98
N ALA A 50 10.09 11.35 4.68
CA ALA A 50 9.09 10.95 3.71
C ALA A 50 9.21 9.44 3.45
N MET A 51 8.07 8.76 3.36
CA MET A 51 8.01 7.36 2.91
C MET A 51 7.47 7.35 1.48
N SER A 52 8.21 6.71 0.57
CA SER A 52 7.72 6.50 -0.79
C SER A 52 6.73 5.34 -0.81
N ALA A 53 5.62 5.48 -1.55
CA ALA A 53 4.58 4.46 -1.57
C ALA A 53 5.05 3.15 -2.23
N ASP A 54 6.01 3.22 -3.15
CA ASP A 54 6.66 2.04 -3.74
C ASP A 54 7.63 1.31 -2.78
N ALA A 55 7.91 1.88 -1.60
CA ALA A 55 8.63 1.21 -0.53
C ALA A 55 7.71 0.39 0.40
N LEU A 56 6.39 0.44 0.20
CA LEU A 56 5.44 -0.46 0.86
C LEU A 56 5.68 -1.91 0.42
N HIS A 57 5.05 -2.85 1.10
CA HIS A 57 5.14 -4.27 0.77
C HIS A 57 4.67 -4.52 -0.67
N PRO A 58 5.41 -5.28 -1.52
CA PRO A 58 5.05 -5.47 -2.93
C PRO A 58 3.63 -6.00 -3.13
N LEU A 59 3.21 -7.02 -2.36
CA LEU A 59 1.82 -7.54 -2.39
C LEU A 59 0.75 -6.45 -2.23
N VAL A 60 1.03 -5.43 -1.43
CA VAL A 60 0.11 -4.34 -1.12
C VAL A 60 0.19 -3.26 -2.20
N TRP A 61 1.41 -2.78 -2.51
CA TRP A 61 1.58 -1.68 -3.46
C TRP A 61 1.24 -2.09 -4.90
N ASP A 62 1.64 -3.28 -5.34
CA ASP A 62 1.38 -3.76 -6.70
C ASP A 62 -0.13 -3.88 -6.94
N ALA A 63 -0.89 -4.31 -5.92
CA ALA A 63 -2.35 -4.38 -5.98
C ALA A 63 -3.02 -2.98 -6.01
N ALA A 64 -2.48 -2.02 -5.25
CA ALA A 64 -3.05 -0.69 -5.08
C ALA A 64 -2.69 0.31 -6.20
N SER A 65 -1.47 0.24 -6.73
CA SER A 65 -0.82 1.27 -7.54
C SER A 65 -1.65 1.74 -8.74
N GLY A 66 -2.33 0.82 -9.44
CA GLY A 66 -3.17 1.16 -10.59
C GLY A 66 -4.39 2.02 -10.22
N ARG A 67 -5.04 1.75 -9.09
CA ARG A 67 -6.18 2.55 -8.61
C ARG A 67 -5.72 3.85 -7.97
N TRP A 68 -4.60 3.80 -7.26
CA TRP A 68 -3.93 4.96 -6.71
C TRP A 68 -3.60 6.01 -7.79
N GLY A 69 -3.00 5.58 -8.91
CA GLY A 69 -2.65 6.47 -10.02
C GLY A 69 -3.86 7.10 -10.70
N ALA A 70 -5.02 6.45 -10.66
CA ALA A 70 -6.29 6.97 -11.15
C ALA A 70 -7.01 7.89 -10.13
N GLY A 71 -6.45 8.07 -8.94
CA GLY A 71 -7.06 8.88 -7.87
C GLY A 71 -8.23 8.21 -7.16
N HIS A 72 -8.34 6.88 -7.23
CA HIS A 72 -9.35 6.08 -6.52
C HIS A 72 -8.72 5.44 -5.27
N TYR A 73 -8.62 6.20 -4.19
CA TYR A 73 -7.84 5.80 -3.02
C TYR A 73 -8.54 4.74 -2.18
N SER A 74 -9.86 4.83 -2.01
CA SER A 74 -10.65 3.78 -1.35
C SER A 74 -10.55 2.45 -2.09
N ASP A 75 -10.71 2.46 -3.41
CA ASP A 75 -10.57 1.25 -4.24
C ASP A 75 -9.14 0.69 -4.18
N ALA A 76 -8.11 1.55 -4.14
CA ALA A 76 -6.72 1.12 -3.98
C ALA A 76 -6.50 0.33 -2.68
N VAL A 77 -7.04 0.81 -1.56
CA VAL A 77 -6.97 0.12 -0.26
C VAL A 77 -7.76 -1.18 -0.27
N GLN A 78 -9.00 -1.17 -0.78
CA GLN A 78 -9.83 -2.37 -0.84
C GLN A 78 -9.18 -3.47 -1.69
N ARG A 79 -8.55 -3.08 -2.80
CA ARG A 79 -7.83 -4.00 -3.67
C ARG A 79 -6.62 -4.59 -2.97
N ALA A 80 -5.84 -3.79 -2.24
CA ALA A 80 -4.72 -4.30 -1.44
C ALA A 80 -5.18 -5.28 -0.34
N ALA A 81 -6.25 -4.96 0.40
CA ALA A 81 -6.81 -5.84 1.41
C ALA A 81 -7.30 -7.18 0.81
N THR A 82 -7.91 -7.13 -0.37
CA THR A 82 -8.34 -8.33 -1.13
C THR A 82 -7.16 -9.22 -1.49
N PHE A 83 -6.07 -8.64 -2.01
CA PHE A 83 -4.85 -9.39 -2.33
C PHE A 83 -4.18 -9.98 -1.09
N LEU A 84 -4.18 -9.25 0.03
CA LEU A 84 -3.66 -9.78 1.29
C LEU A 84 -4.48 -10.97 1.82
N ASN A 85 -5.80 -10.92 1.70
CA ASN A 85 -6.66 -12.06 2.03
C ASN A 85 -6.31 -13.28 1.16
N ALA A 86 -6.24 -13.09 -0.16
CA ALA A 86 -5.92 -14.16 -1.10
C ALA A 86 -4.56 -14.78 -0.79
N ASN A 87 -3.55 -13.98 -0.44
CA ASN A 87 -2.24 -14.47 -0.02
C ASN A 87 -2.33 -15.39 1.21
N VAL A 88 -3.13 -15.02 2.22
CA VAL A 88 -3.35 -15.89 3.41
C VAL A 88 -4.07 -17.18 3.02
N GLN A 89 -5.06 -17.12 2.12
CA GLN A 89 -5.73 -18.32 1.61
C GLN A 89 -4.76 -19.24 0.87
N ASP A 90 -3.87 -18.69 0.05
CA ASP A 90 -2.88 -19.47 -0.70
C ASP A 90 -1.83 -20.09 0.22
N LEU A 91 -1.34 -19.35 1.22
CA LEU A 91 -0.40 -19.85 2.23
C LEU A 91 -0.99 -20.99 3.08
N THR A 92 -2.26 -20.87 3.45
CA THR A 92 -2.94 -21.87 4.30
C THR A 92 -3.61 -22.99 3.52
N GLY A 93 -3.84 -22.81 2.22
CA GLY A 93 -4.72 -23.65 1.41
C GLY A 93 -6.21 -23.55 1.76
N ARG A 94 -6.62 -22.54 2.54
CA ARG A 94 -8.01 -22.34 3.01
C ARG A 94 -8.77 -21.37 2.11
N ARG A 95 -9.52 -21.91 1.15
CA ARG A 95 -10.42 -21.11 0.28
C ARG A 95 -11.89 -21.15 0.71
N ASP A 96 -12.19 -21.93 1.73
CA ASP A 96 -13.52 -22.09 2.33
C ASP A 96 -13.92 -20.94 3.28
N VAL A 97 -12.94 -20.16 3.74
CA VAL A 97 -13.14 -19.01 4.64
C VAL A 97 -12.40 -17.79 4.12
N SER A 98 -12.88 -16.60 4.44
CA SER A 98 -12.28 -15.31 4.06
C SER A 98 -12.38 -14.29 5.18
N ASP A 99 -11.79 -13.11 4.98
CA ASP A 99 -12.00 -11.93 5.82
C ASP A 99 -11.53 -12.14 7.26
N SER A 100 -12.18 -11.47 8.21
CA SER A 100 -11.92 -11.59 9.64
C SER A 100 -11.99 -13.03 10.13
N GLU A 101 -12.83 -13.89 9.53
CA GLU A 101 -12.89 -15.31 9.90
C GLU A 101 -11.63 -16.07 9.49
N LEU A 102 -11.15 -15.89 8.24
CA LEU A 102 -9.88 -16.47 7.80
C LEU A 102 -8.73 -16.00 8.70
N MET A 103 -8.66 -14.71 9.02
CA MET A 103 -7.63 -14.15 9.89
C MET A 103 -7.69 -14.75 11.30
N ARG A 104 -8.90 -14.85 11.86
CA ARG A 104 -9.12 -15.47 13.18
C ARG A 104 -8.65 -16.93 13.21
N GLU A 105 -8.94 -17.70 12.16
CA GLU A 105 -8.57 -19.12 12.12
C GLU A 105 -7.09 -19.35 11.79
N ALA A 106 -6.54 -18.62 10.82
CA ALA A 106 -5.16 -18.76 10.37
C ALA A 106 -4.15 -18.35 11.45
N PHE A 107 -4.44 -17.30 12.23
CA PHE A 107 -3.55 -16.79 13.26
C PHE A 107 -3.97 -17.20 14.69
N SER A 108 -4.90 -18.15 14.83
CA SER A 108 -5.35 -18.63 16.14
C SER A 108 -4.19 -19.14 16.99
N LEU A 109 -4.29 -18.93 18.31
CA LEU A 109 -3.34 -19.46 19.29
C LEU A 109 -3.63 -20.90 19.68
N SER A 110 -4.80 -21.43 19.31
CA SER A 110 -5.14 -22.83 19.50
C SER A 110 -4.33 -23.71 18.54
N ASP A 111 -4.00 -24.92 18.98
CA ASP A 111 -3.28 -25.91 18.19
C ASP A 111 -3.92 -26.11 16.80
N PRO A 112 -3.12 -26.38 15.76
CA PRO A 112 -3.64 -26.67 14.43
C PRO A 112 -4.56 -27.90 14.48
N ALA A 113 -5.62 -27.89 13.66
CA ALA A 113 -6.55 -29.00 13.53
C ALA A 113 -6.52 -29.54 12.09
N PRO A 114 -7.05 -30.76 11.81
CA PRO A 114 -7.21 -31.25 10.46
C PRO A 114 -7.92 -30.22 9.59
N ALA A 115 -7.35 -29.95 8.40
CA ALA A 115 -7.81 -28.90 7.48
C ALA A 115 -7.84 -27.47 8.04
N LYS A 116 -7.29 -27.18 9.23
CA LYS A 116 -7.14 -25.83 9.79
C LYS A 116 -5.70 -25.60 10.25
N PRO A 117 -4.75 -25.36 9.33
CA PRO A 117 -3.39 -25.02 9.70
C PRO A 117 -3.29 -23.63 10.36
N ARG A 118 -2.11 -23.31 10.90
CA ARG A 118 -1.79 -22.00 11.47
C ARG A 118 -0.65 -21.33 10.71
N LEU A 119 -0.68 -20.00 10.64
CA LEU A 119 0.47 -19.18 10.28
C LEU A 119 1.03 -18.59 11.57
N TRP A 120 2.10 -19.16 12.09
CA TRP A 120 2.68 -18.73 13.35
C TRP A 120 3.99 -17.99 13.16
N TRP A 121 4.16 -16.93 13.94
CA TRP A 121 5.46 -16.32 14.09
C TRP A 121 6.47 -17.37 14.60
N PRO A 122 7.64 -17.48 13.95
CA PRO A 122 8.61 -18.53 14.23
C PRO A 122 9.24 -18.34 15.60
N GLY A 123 9.74 -19.45 16.14
CA GLY A 123 10.42 -19.50 17.42
C GLY A 123 9.70 -20.33 18.48
N ASP A 124 10.34 -20.41 19.65
CA ASP A 124 9.90 -21.23 20.77
C ASP A 124 8.57 -20.71 21.33
N SER A 125 7.60 -21.61 21.52
CA SER A 125 6.32 -21.31 22.13
C SER A 125 6.44 -20.96 23.62
N ALA A 126 7.57 -21.18 24.28
CA ALA A 126 7.85 -20.70 25.64
C ALA A 126 8.29 -19.22 25.69
N ASP A 127 8.85 -18.68 24.60
CA ASP A 127 9.36 -17.31 24.52
C ASP A 127 8.22 -16.28 24.59
N LEU A 128 8.31 -15.35 25.55
CA LEU A 128 7.30 -14.30 25.76
C LEU A 128 7.18 -13.34 24.56
N THR A 129 8.27 -13.09 23.84
CA THR A 129 8.30 -12.27 22.63
C THR A 129 7.54 -12.96 21.51
N VAL A 130 7.77 -14.26 21.31
CA VAL A 130 7.05 -15.07 20.30
C VAL A 130 5.56 -15.11 20.63
N LYS A 131 5.19 -15.35 21.89
CA LYS A 131 3.78 -15.30 22.33
C LYS A 131 3.14 -13.94 22.05
N SER A 132 3.83 -12.86 22.39
CA SER A 132 3.34 -11.49 22.17
C SER A 132 3.17 -11.18 20.69
N MET A 133 4.10 -11.63 19.84
CA MET A 133 3.99 -11.48 18.39
C MET A 133 2.80 -12.26 17.81
N ARG A 134 2.58 -13.52 18.23
CA ARG A 134 1.43 -14.31 17.77
C ARG A 134 0.09 -13.66 18.16
N VAL A 135 -0.02 -13.18 19.39
CA VAL A 135 -1.20 -12.41 19.87
C VAL A 135 -1.37 -11.12 19.06
N GLY A 136 -0.28 -10.37 18.86
CA GLY A 136 -0.29 -9.10 18.15
C GLY A 136 -0.73 -9.24 16.69
N ILE A 137 -0.20 -10.24 15.98
CA ILE A 137 -0.59 -10.52 14.59
C ILE A 137 -2.05 -10.92 14.51
N LEU A 138 -2.53 -11.81 15.40
CA LEU A 138 -3.95 -12.20 15.45
C LEU A 138 -4.88 -11.00 15.63
N ASN A 139 -4.55 -10.10 16.57
CA ASN A 139 -5.36 -8.92 16.85
C ASN A 139 -5.30 -7.92 15.69
N MET A 140 -4.11 -7.67 15.14
CA MET A 140 -3.94 -6.77 14.00
C MET A 140 -4.69 -7.28 12.78
N ALA A 141 -4.55 -8.56 12.44
CA ALA A 141 -5.19 -9.16 11.28
C ALA A 141 -6.73 -9.08 11.37
N GLN A 142 -7.31 -9.41 12.53
CA GLN A 142 -8.76 -9.26 12.73
C GLN A 142 -9.20 -7.80 12.69
N GLY A 143 -8.45 -6.89 13.33
CA GLY A 143 -8.78 -5.47 13.38
C GLY A 143 -8.77 -4.84 11.99
N VAL A 144 -7.71 -5.07 11.22
CA VAL A 144 -7.55 -4.58 9.84
C VAL A 144 -8.68 -5.10 8.94
N PHE A 145 -8.96 -6.40 8.98
CA PHE A 145 -10.01 -6.97 8.13
C PHE A 145 -11.44 -6.60 8.58
N SER A 146 -11.63 -6.21 9.84
CA SER A 146 -12.93 -5.73 10.33
C SER A 146 -13.16 -4.24 10.14
N ALA A 147 -12.09 -3.43 10.09
CA ALA A 147 -12.20 -1.97 10.02
C ALA A 147 -11.89 -1.41 8.62
N ILE A 148 -10.91 -1.98 7.91
CA ILE A 148 -10.46 -1.49 6.60
C ILE A 148 -11.19 -2.22 5.48
N ARG A 149 -11.29 -3.55 5.53
CA ARG A 149 -11.99 -4.32 4.48
C ARG A 149 -13.51 -4.26 4.62
N ASN A 150 -14.03 -4.03 5.82
CA ASN A 150 -15.47 -3.85 5.99
C ASN A 150 -15.86 -2.51 5.36
N PRO A 151 -16.49 -2.52 4.19
CA PRO A 151 -16.77 -1.29 3.49
C PRO A 151 -17.80 -0.54 4.33
N ALA A 152 -17.44 0.62 4.87
CA ALA A 152 -18.44 1.59 5.28
C ALA A 152 -19.18 2.01 4.00
N THR A 153 -20.24 1.27 3.66
CA THR A 153 -21.04 1.35 2.43
C THR A 153 -21.89 2.61 2.36
N HIS A 154 -21.40 3.80 2.75
CA HIS A 154 -22.27 4.98 2.84
C HIS A 154 -21.64 6.35 2.49
N SER A 155 -20.38 6.46 2.03
CA SER A 155 -19.89 7.75 1.48
C SER A 155 -19.77 7.70 -0.05
N THR A 156 -20.26 8.75 -0.71
CA THR A 156 -20.01 9.03 -2.14
C THR A 156 -18.66 9.69 -2.38
N ASP A 157 -18.06 10.25 -1.32
CA ASP A 157 -16.74 10.86 -1.38
C ASP A 157 -15.65 9.79 -1.19
N ASP A 158 -14.63 9.86 -2.04
CA ASP A 158 -13.46 8.99 -1.96
C ASP A 158 -12.61 9.34 -0.73
N MET A 159 -11.86 8.35 -0.23
CA MET A 159 -11.02 8.49 0.95
C MET A 159 -9.92 9.53 0.73
N GLU A 160 -9.60 10.31 1.76
CA GLU A 160 -8.48 11.24 1.73
C GLU A 160 -7.16 10.51 1.43
N ARG A 161 -6.30 11.14 0.62
CA ARG A 161 -5.02 10.53 0.19
C ARG A 161 -4.17 10.09 1.38
N GLN A 162 -4.11 10.91 2.43
CA GLN A 162 -3.29 10.63 3.61
C GLN A 162 -3.81 9.40 4.37
N GLU A 163 -5.11 9.33 4.61
CA GLU A 163 -5.75 8.20 5.28
C GLU A 163 -5.54 6.90 4.49
N ALA A 164 -5.66 6.96 3.15
CA ALA A 164 -5.41 5.79 2.32
C ALA A 164 -3.95 5.31 2.38
N LEU A 165 -2.96 6.23 2.44
CA LEU A 165 -1.56 5.83 2.66
C LEU A 165 -1.36 5.15 4.02
N GLU A 166 -2.01 5.65 5.06
CA GLU A 166 -1.93 5.08 6.40
C GLU A 166 -2.52 3.67 6.43
N GLN A 167 -3.69 3.46 5.82
CA GLN A 167 -4.30 2.13 5.71
C GLN A 167 -3.44 1.17 4.86
N LEU A 168 -2.87 1.64 3.73
CA LEU A 168 -1.91 0.84 2.95
C LEU A 168 -0.64 0.51 3.76
N ALA A 169 -0.14 1.44 4.57
CA ALA A 169 1.00 1.19 5.44
C ALA A 169 0.68 0.15 6.52
N THR A 170 -0.52 0.18 7.10
CA THR A 170 -0.99 -0.85 8.04
C THR A 170 -1.05 -2.22 7.38
N LEU A 171 -1.66 -2.32 6.19
CA LEU A 171 -1.69 -3.57 5.41
C LEU A 171 -0.28 -4.06 5.07
N SER A 172 0.62 -3.14 4.72
CA SER A 172 2.02 -3.44 4.41
C SER A 172 2.77 -4.01 5.61
N ILE A 173 2.55 -3.49 6.82
CA ILE A 173 3.19 -4.04 8.03
C ILE A 173 2.68 -5.46 8.30
N LEU A 174 1.37 -5.67 8.19
CA LEU A 174 0.78 -6.99 8.37
C LEU A 174 1.34 -8.00 7.35
N ALA A 175 1.43 -7.62 6.07
CA ALA A 175 2.03 -8.46 5.03
C ALA A 175 3.48 -8.85 5.37
N ARG A 176 4.31 -7.88 5.81
CA ARG A 176 5.70 -8.15 6.25
C ARG A 176 5.78 -9.11 7.44
N TRP A 177 4.80 -9.09 8.34
CA TRP A 177 4.76 -10.04 9.44
C TRP A 177 4.34 -11.43 8.97
N ILE A 178 3.37 -11.51 8.04
CA ILE A 178 2.90 -12.76 7.46
C ILE A 178 4.01 -13.47 6.68
N ASP A 179 4.82 -12.75 5.92
CA ASP A 179 5.99 -13.30 5.20
C ASP A 179 6.99 -14.02 6.13
N ARG A 180 7.00 -13.63 7.40
CA ARG A 180 7.88 -14.22 8.42
C ARG A 180 7.23 -15.39 9.13
N CYS A 181 5.93 -15.62 8.98
CA CYS A 181 5.23 -16.72 9.64
C CYS A 181 5.52 -18.06 8.96
N GLU A 182 5.48 -19.13 9.75
CA GLU A 182 5.60 -20.50 9.30
C GLU A 182 4.24 -21.19 9.29
N LEU A 183 4.01 -22.03 8.29
CA LEU A 183 2.81 -22.84 8.19
C LEU A 183 2.93 -24.06 9.11
N VAL A 184 2.09 -24.12 10.14
CA VAL A 184 2.03 -25.24 11.10
C VAL A 184 0.77 -26.06 10.85
N ARG A 185 0.93 -27.38 10.71
CA ARG A 185 -0.16 -28.33 10.46
C ARG A 185 -0.34 -29.25 11.67
N ALA A 186 -1.53 -29.82 11.82
CA ALA A 186 -1.74 -30.88 12.80
C ALA A 186 -0.87 -32.09 12.42
N GLU A 187 -0.21 -32.69 13.40
CA GLU A 187 0.43 -33.98 13.20
C GLU A 187 -0.65 -35.01 12.85
N SER A 188 -0.35 -35.84 11.84
CA SER A 188 -1.26 -36.86 11.31
C SER A 188 -1.30 -38.10 12.18
#